data_AF-A8TVD5-F1
#
_entry.id   AF-A8TVD5-F1
#
_cell.length_a   1.000
_cell.length_b   1.000
_cell.length_c   1.000
_cell.angle_alpha   90.00
_cell.angle_beta   90.00
_cell.angle_gamma   90.00
#
_symmetry.space_group_name_H-M   'P 1'
#
loop_
_entity.id
_entity.type
_entity.pdbx_description
1 polymer ?
#
loop_
_entity_poly.entity_id
_entity_poly.type
_entity_poly.pdbx_seq_one_letter_code
_entity_poly.pdbx_strand_id
1 'polypeptide(L)'
;MRRILLTADAPELTVETVDEATRAPLAEVAARYHVVIPADHLAEPPMLSDGIRAAFLCSDLDAFDRLRRMALPGDLLFKPSPVARLDLLRRGRRTLVTARPVTAGSILQQADLAEAIGGTGLGTDHRPAMIGRRVLYALAEGMAVDFGMISEDPVDVGPTPGSKP
;
A
#
# COMPACT_ATOMS: atom_id res chain seq x y z
N MET A 1 11.77 -22.61 5.59
CA MET A 1 10.45 -22.08 5.25
C MET A 1 10.60 -21.03 4.17
N ARG A 2 10.04 -21.26 2.98
CA ARG A 2 9.83 -20.22 1.96
C ARG A 2 8.52 -19.49 2.23
N ARG A 3 8.48 -18.21 1.88
CA ARG A 3 7.31 -17.33 2.00
C ARG A 3 6.83 -17.02 0.59
N ILE A 4 5.65 -17.49 0.23
CA ILE A 4 5.13 -17.44 -1.12
C ILE A 4 3.86 -16.57 -1.15
N LEU A 5 3.90 -15.47 -1.90
CA LEU A 5 2.74 -14.63 -2.17
C LEU A 5 1.94 -15.19 -3.34
N LEU A 6 0.64 -15.42 -3.13
CA LEU A 6 -0.28 -15.84 -4.19
C LEU A 6 -0.97 -14.61 -4.79
N THR A 7 -0.62 -14.26 -6.02
CA THR A 7 -1.08 -13.05 -6.72
C THR A 7 -2.05 -13.33 -7.88
N ALA A 8 -2.56 -14.56 -8.00
CA ALA A 8 -3.50 -14.96 -9.06
C ALA A 8 -4.68 -13.97 -9.22
N ASP A 9 -5.24 -13.50 -8.10
CA ASP A 9 -6.38 -12.59 -8.10
C ASP A 9 -5.99 -11.09 -7.98
N ALA A 10 -4.69 -10.78 -7.88
CA ALA A 10 -4.19 -9.42 -7.69
C ALA A 10 -2.70 -9.32 -8.12
N PRO A 11 -2.43 -9.24 -9.44
CA PRO A 11 -1.09 -9.42 -10.02
C PRO A 11 -0.06 -8.34 -9.68
N GLU A 12 -0.54 -7.15 -9.27
CA GLU A 12 0.26 -5.96 -8.94
C GLU A 12 0.75 -5.96 -7.48
N LEU A 13 0.27 -6.89 -6.65
CA LEU A 13 0.64 -6.94 -5.24
C LEU A 13 2.09 -7.37 -5.05
N THR A 14 2.79 -6.63 -4.20
CA THR A 14 4.15 -6.94 -3.77
C THR A 14 4.21 -6.89 -2.25
N VAL A 15 5.07 -7.73 -1.67
CA VAL A 15 5.37 -7.76 -0.24
C VAL A 15 6.87 -8.00 -0.12
N GLU A 16 7.64 -7.03 0.38
CA GLU A 16 9.11 -7.11 0.44
C GLU A 16 9.64 -8.32 1.22
N THR A 17 8.82 -8.83 2.15
CA THR A 17 9.20 -9.95 3.02
C THR A 17 8.84 -11.32 2.46
N VAL A 18 8.43 -11.45 1.20
CA VAL A 18 8.21 -12.76 0.56
C VAL A 18 9.43 -13.20 -0.27
N ASP A 19 9.67 -14.50 -0.34
CA ASP A 19 10.76 -15.09 -1.12
C ASP A 19 10.36 -15.33 -2.59
N GLU A 20 9.06 -15.55 -2.83
CA GLU A 20 8.49 -15.86 -4.15
C GLU A 20 7.11 -15.21 -4.27
N ALA A 21 6.77 -14.72 -5.47
CA ALA A 21 5.41 -14.32 -5.83
C ALA A 21 4.97 -15.11 -7.06
N THR A 22 3.77 -15.71 -7.02
CA THR A 22 3.27 -16.54 -8.13
C THR A 22 1.84 -16.20 -8.51
N ARG A 23 1.59 -16.21 -9.81
CA ARG A 23 0.24 -16.06 -10.41
C ARG A 23 -0.48 -17.40 -10.57
N ALA A 24 0.17 -18.51 -10.24
CA ALA A 24 -0.45 -19.83 -10.29
C ALA A 24 -1.63 -19.91 -9.31
N PRO A 25 -2.75 -20.57 -9.66
CA PRO A 25 -3.86 -20.78 -8.75
C PRO A 25 -3.44 -21.55 -7.49
N LEU A 26 -4.11 -21.29 -6.36
CA LEU A 26 -3.82 -21.97 -5.09
C LEU A 26 -3.81 -23.50 -5.23
N ALA A 27 -4.73 -24.07 -6.03
CA ALA A 27 -4.80 -25.52 -6.23
C ALA A 27 -3.51 -26.11 -6.84
N GLU A 28 -2.90 -25.40 -7.78
CA GLU A 28 -1.64 -25.82 -8.41
C GLU A 28 -0.46 -25.72 -7.44
N VAL A 29 -0.40 -24.62 -6.68
CA VAL A 29 0.64 -24.44 -5.65
C VAL A 29 0.48 -25.47 -4.53
N ALA A 30 -0.76 -25.75 -4.12
CA ALA A 30 -1.10 -26.73 -3.09
C ALA A 30 -0.65 -28.14 -3.46
N ALA A 31 -0.66 -28.50 -4.75
CA ALA A 31 -0.22 -29.81 -5.25
C ALA A 31 1.27 -30.12 -4.98
N ARG A 32 2.09 -29.11 -4.62
CA ARG A 32 3.50 -29.30 -4.22
C ARG A 32 3.63 -29.93 -2.82
N TYR A 33 2.59 -29.85 -2.01
CA TYR A 33 2.58 -30.23 -0.60
C TYR A 33 1.70 -31.46 -0.36
N HIS A 34 2.03 -32.25 0.67
CA HIS A 34 1.16 -33.32 1.14
C HIS A 34 -0.05 -32.76 1.91
N VAL A 35 0.12 -31.62 2.58
CA VAL A 35 -0.92 -30.96 3.36
C VAL A 35 -0.78 -29.44 3.29
N VAL A 36 -1.92 -28.75 3.21
CA VAL A 36 -2.00 -27.29 3.36
C VAL A 36 -2.88 -27.00 4.58
N ILE A 37 -2.33 -26.31 5.57
CA ILE A 37 -2.94 -26.07 6.87
C ILE A 37 -3.41 -24.61 6.93
N PRO A 38 -4.72 -24.34 7.11
CA PRO A 38 -5.19 -22.99 7.40
C PRO A 38 -4.58 -22.47 8.70
N ALA A 39 -3.95 -21.31 8.67
CA ALA A 39 -3.07 -20.84 9.74
C ALA A 39 -3.37 -19.42 10.24
N ASP A 40 -4.47 -18.78 9.79
CA ASP A 40 -4.84 -17.42 10.21
C ASP A 40 -4.94 -17.24 11.73
N HIS A 41 -5.32 -18.31 12.44
CA HIS A 41 -5.43 -18.35 13.91
C HIS A 41 -4.45 -19.31 14.59
N LEU A 42 -3.44 -19.79 13.87
CA LEU A 42 -2.45 -20.70 14.45
C LEU A 42 -1.63 -19.97 15.53
N ALA A 43 -1.67 -20.52 16.75
CA ALA A 43 -0.99 -19.97 17.92
C ALA A 43 0.41 -20.59 18.12
N GLU A 44 0.58 -21.86 17.79
CA GLU A 44 1.82 -22.61 17.93
C GLU A 44 2.11 -23.48 16.68
N PRO A 45 3.38 -23.78 16.36
CA PRO A 45 3.71 -24.65 15.25
C PRO A 45 3.16 -26.07 15.50
N PRO A 46 2.41 -26.67 14.56
CA PRO A 46 1.98 -28.05 14.72
C PRO A 46 3.17 -29.00 14.57
N MET A 47 3.06 -30.16 15.20
CA MET A 47 3.99 -31.27 14.98
C MET A 47 3.63 -31.96 13.67
N LEU A 48 4.65 -32.23 12.84
CA LEU A 48 4.52 -32.98 11.61
C LEU A 48 5.37 -34.25 11.70
N SER A 49 4.86 -35.35 11.15
CA SER A 49 5.66 -36.55 10.97
C SER A 49 6.78 -36.33 9.94
N ASP A 50 7.85 -37.09 10.07
CA ASP A 50 8.99 -37.02 9.15
C ASP A 50 8.56 -37.25 7.69
N GLY A 51 9.18 -36.49 6.78
CA GLY A 51 8.93 -36.58 5.33
C GLY A 51 7.65 -35.88 4.83
N ILE A 52 6.82 -35.34 5.73
CA ILE A 52 5.64 -34.56 5.34
C ILE A 52 6.06 -33.17 4.82
N ARG A 53 5.76 -32.87 3.55
CA ARG A 53 5.82 -31.53 2.99
C ARG A 53 4.53 -30.79 3.35
N ALA A 54 4.59 -29.88 4.31
CA ALA A 54 3.45 -29.03 4.68
C ALA A 54 3.60 -27.59 4.18
N ALA A 55 2.46 -26.97 3.94
CA ALA A 55 2.34 -25.54 3.75
C ALA A 55 1.32 -24.95 4.74
N PHE A 56 1.56 -23.73 5.18
CA PHE A 56 0.71 -22.97 6.08
C PHE A 56 0.05 -21.84 5.30
N LEU A 57 -1.26 -21.89 5.13
CA LEU A 57 -2.02 -20.90 4.38
C LEU A 57 -2.58 -19.84 5.31
N CYS A 58 -2.23 -18.58 5.09
CA CYS A 58 -2.86 -17.45 5.74
C CYS A 58 -3.37 -16.43 4.70
N SER A 59 -4.31 -15.61 5.13
CA SER A 59 -4.96 -14.59 4.33
C SER A 59 -4.91 -13.20 4.95
N ASP A 60 -4.66 -13.10 6.25
CA ASP A 60 -4.51 -11.83 6.96
C ASP A 60 -3.05 -11.39 7.09
N LEU A 61 -2.81 -10.07 7.07
CA LEU A 61 -1.47 -9.49 7.23
C LEU A 61 -0.89 -9.77 8.61
N ASP A 62 -1.69 -9.63 9.66
CA ASP A 62 -1.25 -9.89 11.02
C ASP A 62 -0.89 -11.36 11.23
N ALA A 63 -1.65 -12.27 10.61
CA ALA A 63 -1.32 -13.70 10.60
C ALA A 63 -0.02 -13.96 9.84
N PHE A 64 0.15 -13.38 8.65
CA PHE A 64 1.39 -13.50 7.87
C PHE A 64 2.61 -13.00 8.67
N ASP A 65 2.51 -11.81 9.29
CA ASP A 65 3.57 -11.23 10.11
C ASP A 65 3.86 -12.02 11.39
N ARG A 66 2.85 -12.66 11.99
CA ARG A 66 3.03 -13.57 13.13
C ARG A 66 3.71 -14.87 12.70
N LEU A 67 3.19 -15.53 11.68
CA LEU A 67 3.66 -16.82 11.17
C LEU A 67 5.07 -16.73 10.60
N ARG A 68 5.45 -15.64 9.92
CA ARG A 68 6.83 -15.48 9.42
C ARG A 68 7.87 -15.41 10.53
N ARG A 69 7.48 -14.97 11.73
CA ARG A 69 8.35 -14.89 12.92
C ARG A 69 8.39 -16.22 13.68
N MET A 70 7.48 -17.14 13.36
CA MET A 70 7.39 -18.46 13.94
C MET A 70 8.25 -19.45 13.14
N ALA A 71 8.94 -20.35 13.84
CA ALA A 71 9.74 -21.40 13.22
C ALA A 71 8.83 -22.56 12.72
N LEU A 72 8.03 -22.30 11.68
CA LEU A 72 7.11 -23.31 11.14
C LEU A 72 7.86 -24.44 10.43
N PRO A 73 7.44 -25.71 10.60
CA PRO A 73 8.05 -26.86 9.95
C PRO A 73 7.59 -27.05 8.48
N GLY A 74 7.40 -25.96 7.73
CA GLY A 74 6.89 -25.99 6.36
C GLY A 74 7.06 -24.67 5.62
N ASP A 75 6.42 -24.52 4.47
CA ASP A 75 6.39 -23.26 3.71
C ASP A 75 5.16 -22.40 4.11
N LEU A 76 5.28 -21.08 4.02
CA LEU A 76 4.19 -20.13 4.30
C LEU A 76 3.59 -19.64 2.98
N LEU A 77 2.32 -19.94 2.75
CA LEU A 77 1.53 -19.47 1.62
C LEU A 77 0.68 -18.30 2.09
N PHE A 78 0.91 -17.12 1.52
CA PHE A 78 0.09 -15.95 1.77
C PHE A 78 -0.86 -15.72 0.61
N LYS A 79 -2.16 -15.90 0.83
CA LYS A 79 -3.23 -15.56 -0.11
C LYS A 79 -4.01 -14.38 0.45
N PRO A 80 -3.61 -13.13 0.17
CA PRO A 80 -4.19 -11.97 0.83
C PRO A 80 -5.72 -11.91 0.64
N SER A 81 -6.44 -11.76 1.76
CA SER A 81 -7.87 -11.45 1.78
C SER A 81 -8.14 -10.09 1.12
N PRO A 82 -9.37 -9.77 0.67
CA PRO A 82 -9.65 -8.45 0.09
C PRO A 82 -9.23 -7.27 0.97
N VAL A 83 -9.36 -7.40 2.29
CA VAL A 83 -8.92 -6.40 3.27
C VAL A 83 -7.39 -6.31 3.29
N ALA A 84 -6.69 -7.43 3.41
CA ALA A 84 -5.23 -7.48 3.36
C ALA A 84 -4.67 -6.90 2.04
N ARG A 85 -5.35 -7.12 0.91
CA ARG A 85 -4.98 -6.52 -0.39
C ARG A 85 -5.09 -5.00 -0.33
N LEU A 86 -6.21 -4.47 0.18
CA LEU A 86 -6.40 -3.03 0.33
C LEU A 86 -5.31 -2.43 1.22
N ASP A 87 -5.00 -3.06 2.34
CA ASP A 87 -3.95 -2.59 3.25
C ASP A 87 -2.56 -2.61 2.60
N LEU A 88 -2.21 -3.66 1.86
CA LEU A 88 -0.97 -3.72 1.10
C LEU A 88 -0.89 -2.63 0.02
N LEU A 89 -1.96 -2.45 -0.74
CA LEU A 89 -2.05 -1.40 -1.75
C LEU A 89 -1.91 0.00 -1.12
N ARG A 90 -2.50 0.21 0.06
CA ARG A 90 -2.35 1.46 0.82
C ARG A 90 -0.92 1.68 1.29
N ARG A 91 -0.25 0.65 1.83
CA ARG A 91 1.16 0.73 2.28
C ARG A 91 2.12 1.10 1.15
N GLY A 92 1.89 0.59 -0.06
CA GLY A 92 2.71 0.90 -1.23
C GLY A 92 2.34 2.20 -1.95
N ARG A 93 1.21 2.83 -1.61
CA ARG A 93 0.71 4.01 -2.32
C ARG A 93 1.62 5.22 -2.05
N ARG A 94 2.11 5.84 -3.12
CA ARG A 94 2.73 7.16 -3.05
C ARG A 94 1.62 8.21 -2.97
N THR A 95 1.68 9.05 -1.95
CA THR A 95 0.69 10.09 -1.70
C THR A 95 1.33 11.46 -1.55
N LEU A 96 0.56 12.50 -1.86
CA LEU A 96 0.97 13.89 -1.72
C LEU A 96 0.95 14.34 -0.27
N VAL A 97 2.06 14.98 0.12
CA VAL A 97 2.19 15.73 1.37
C VAL A 97 2.75 17.12 1.06
N THR A 98 2.60 18.06 1.97
CA THR A 98 3.24 19.37 1.84
C THR A 98 4.76 19.27 2.02
N ALA A 99 5.55 19.83 1.10
CA ALA A 99 7.02 19.86 1.18
C ALA A 99 7.55 20.94 2.14
N ARG A 100 6.70 21.89 2.51
CA ARG A 100 7.01 23.04 3.37
C ARG A 100 5.71 23.58 3.94
N PRO A 101 5.73 24.48 4.93
CA PRO A 101 4.52 25.16 5.39
C PRO A 101 3.89 25.98 4.24
N VAL A 102 2.56 25.90 4.11
CA VAL A 102 1.77 26.59 3.08
C VAL A 102 0.68 27.42 3.76
N THR A 103 0.60 28.71 3.44
CA THR A 103 -0.37 29.62 4.06
C THR A 103 -1.76 29.45 3.46
N ALA A 104 -2.80 29.58 4.28
CA ALA A 104 -4.19 29.65 3.81
C ALA A 104 -4.37 30.75 2.75
N GLY A 105 -5.15 30.46 1.71
CA GLY A 105 -5.42 31.37 0.60
C GLY A 105 -4.36 31.42 -0.50
N SER A 106 -3.18 30.83 -0.27
CA SER A 106 -2.13 30.74 -1.29
C SER A 106 -2.50 29.79 -2.43
N ILE A 107 -1.86 29.99 -3.59
CA ILE A 107 -2.00 29.09 -4.74
C ILE A 107 -0.95 28.00 -4.61
N LEU A 108 -1.40 26.75 -4.62
CA LEU A 108 -0.53 25.59 -4.48
C LEU A 108 0.37 25.44 -5.72
N GLN A 109 1.68 25.38 -5.50
CA GLN A 109 2.68 25.21 -6.54
C GLN A 109 3.34 23.83 -6.49
N GLN A 110 4.05 23.47 -7.56
CA GLN A 110 4.81 22.22 -7.62
C GLN A 110 5.80 22.07 -6.44
N ALA A 111 6.46 23.18 -6.05
CA ALA A 111 7.45 23.20 -4.98
C ALA A 111 6.84 23.03 -3.57
N ASP A 112 5.51 23.16 -3.44
CA ASP A 112 4.81 22.98 -2.16
C ASP A 112 4.47 21.51 -1.89
N LEU A 113 4.70 20.62 -2.85
CA LEU A 113 4.24 19.23 -2.80
C LEU A 113 5.41 18.24 -2.82
N ALA A 114 5.49 17.41 -1.78
CA ALA A 114 6.36 16.25 -1.68
C ALA A 114 5.55 14.94 -1.79
N GLU A 115 6.25 13.82 -1.63
CA GLU A 115 5.64 12.49 -1.65
C GLU A 115 5.99 11.71 -0.40
N ALA A 116 5.00 10.98 0.11
CA ALA A 116 5.18 10.00 1.17
C ALA A 116 4.65 8.65 0.69
N ILE A 117 5.32 7.56 1.09
CA ILE A 117 4.86 6.19 0.84
C ILE A 117 3.97 5.77 2.01
N GLY A 118 2.81 5.18 1.72
CA GLY A 118 1.88 4.70 2.74
C GLY A 118 1.05 5.80 3.41
N GLY A 119 1.08 7.03 2.89
CA GLY A 119 0.40 8.17 3.48
C GLY A 119 -1.12 8.18 3.23
N THR A 120 -1.80 9.04 3.98
CA THR A 120 -3.26 9.21 3.93
C THR A 120 -3.72 10.23 2.88
N GLY A 121 -2.79 10.97 2.27
CA GLY A 121 -3.11 11.98 1.27
C GLY A 121 -3.61 11.42 -0.07
N LEU A 122 -3.86 12.32 -1.01
CA LEU A 122 -4.17 11.97 -2.41
C LEU A 122 -3.02 11.21 -3.05
N GLY A 123 -3.34 10.32 -3.99
CA GLY A 123 -2.31 9.68 -4.81
C GLY A 123 -1.49 10.71 -5.60
N THR A 124 -0.22 10.40 -5.86
CA THR A 124 0.70 11.29 -6.58
C THR A 124 0.26 11.59 -8.01
N ASP A 125 -0.56 10.74 -8.59
CA ASP A 125 -1.24 10.91 -9.87
C ASP A 125 -2.17 12.13 -9.89
N HIS A 126 -2.69 12.57 -8.74
CA HIS A 126 -3.50 13.78 -8.63
C HIS A 126 -2.68 15.08 -8.60
N ARG A 127 -1.34 15.01 -8.53
CA ARG A 127 -0.47 16.19 -8.45
C ARG A 127 -0.78 17.25 -9.51
N PRO A 128 -0.92 16.90 -10.81
CA PRO A 128 -1.19 17.91 -11.84
C PRO A 128 -2.53 18.62 -11.63
N ALA A 129 -3.53 17.92 -11.08
CA ALA A 129 -4.83 18.50 -10.79
C ALA A 129 -4.80 19.45 -9.59
N MET A 130 -3.87 19.26 -8.64
CA MET A 130 -3.80 20.06 -7.41
C MET A 130 -3.09 21.40 -7.61
N ILE A 131 -2.13 21.48 -8.51
CA ILE A 131 -1.37 22.70 -8.79
C ILE A 131 -2.30 23.78 -9.34
N GLY A 132 -2.12 25.03 -8.90
CA GLY A 132 -2.94 26.18 -9.33
C GLY A 132 -4.25 26.34 -8.55
N ARG A 133 -4.56 25.42 -7.63
CA ARG A 133 -5.71 25.55 -6.74
C ARG A 133 -5.36 26.33 -5.47
N ARG A 134 -6.39 26.94 -4.87
CA ARG A 134 -6.23 27.69 -3.63
C ARG A 134 -6.25 26.75 -2.43
N VAL A 135 -5.31 26.94 -1.51
CA VAL A 135 -5.31 26.23 -0.24
C VAL A 135 -6.32 26.88 0.70
N LEU A 136 -7.21 26.10 1.29
CA LEU A 136 -8.31 26.61 2.14
C LEU A 136 -7.87 26.85 3.59
N TYR A 137 -6.86 26.10 4.08
CA TYR A 137 -6.36 26.17 5.45
C TYR A 137 -4.83 26.32 5.49
N ALA A 138 -4.28 26.78 6.61
CA ALA A 138 -2.82 26.79 6.76
C ALA A 138 -2.33 25.35 6.93
N LEU A 139 -1.33 24.96 6.16
CA LEU A 139 -0.77 23.61 6.17
C LEU A 139 0.66 23.62 6.72
N ALA A 140 0.95 22.78 7.72
CA ALA A 140 2.33 22.54 8.15
C ALA A 140 3.07 21.67 7.14
N GLU A 141 4.40 21.60 7.23
CA GLU A 141 5.22 20.67 6.46
C GLU A 141 4.88 19.21 6.78
N GLY A 142 4.91 18.35 5.77
CA GLY A 142 4.65 16.92 5.88
C GLY A 142 3.18 16.55 6.07
N MET A 143 2.25 17.51 6.07
CA MET A 143 0.82 17.22 6.19
C MET A 143 0.28 16.59 4.92
N ALA A 144 -0.58 15.58 5.09
CA ALA A 144 -1.27 14.93 3.99
C ALA A 144 -2.14 15.95 3.24
N VAL A 145 -2.03 15.94 1.91
CA VAL A 145 -2.85 16.77 1.05
C VAL A 145 -4.12 16.01 0.68
N ASP A 146 -5.29 16.62 0.87
CA ASP A 146 -6.60 16.07 0.50
C ASP A 146 -7.48 17.10 -0.24
N PHE A 147 -8.60 16.62 -0.82
CA PHE A 147 -9.54 17.49 -1.53
C PHE A 147 -10.28 18.46 -0.60
N GLY A 148 -10.42 18.17 0.70
CA GLY A 148 -11.06 19.06 1.66
C GLY A 148 -10.19 20.27 2.03
N MET A 149 -8.88 20.21 1.80
CA MET A 149 -7.93 21.29 2.06
C MET A 149 -7.72 22.24 0.88
N ILE A 150 -8.27 21.92 -0.30
CA ILE A 150 -7.98 22.60 -1.57
C ILE A 150 -9.30 23.00 -2.26
N SER A 151 -9.34 24.17 -2.90
CA SER A 151 -10.51 24.62 -3.65
C SER A 151 -10.88 23.68 -4.81
N GLU A 152 -12.18 23.52 -5.08
CA GLU A 152 -12.68 22.73 -6.21
C GLU A 152 -12.39 23.37 -7.58
N ASP A 153 -12.34 24.70 -7.63
CA ASP A 153 -11.99 25.44 -8.84
C ASP A 153 -10.50 25.80 -8.84
N PRO A 154 -9.78 25.60 -9.97
CA PRO A 154 -8.49 26.25 -10.17
C PRO A 154 -8.70 27.76 -10.13
N VAL A 155 -7.74 28.48 -9.55
CA VAL A 155 -7.84 29.94 -9.56
C VAL A 155 -7.43 30.41 -10.96
N ASP A 156 -8.37 31.04 -11.67
CA ASP A 156 -8.05 31.83 -12.86
C ASP A 156 -7.08 32.94 -12.44
N VAL A 157 -5.80 32.76 -12.76
CA VAL A 157 -4.83 33.84 -12.66
C VAL A 157 -5.10 34.76 -13.84
N GLY A 158 -5.95 35.76 -13.62
CA GLY A 158 -6.19 36.82 -14.61
C GLY A 158 -4.87 37.47 -15.05
N PRO A 159 -4.82 38.06 -16.27
CA PRO A 159 -3.58 38.57 -16.85
C PRO A 159 -2.92 39.58 -15.90
N THR A 160 -1.61 39.44 -15.75
CA THR A 160 -0.77 40.29 -14.91
C THR A 160 -1.05 41.76 -15.22
N PRO A 161 -1.31 42.63 -14.23
CA PRO A 161 -1.52 44.05 -14.49
C PRO A 161 -0.17 44.65 -14.88
N GLY A 162 0.10 44.75 -16.18
CA GLY A 162 1.38 45.27 -16.66
C GLY A 162 1.62 45.30 -18.17
N SER A 163 0.85 44.60 -19.00
CA SER A 163 1.02 44.71 -20.46
C SER A 163 0.00 45.66 -21.08
N LYS A 164 0.38 46.93 -21.24
CA LYS A 164 -0.13 47.81 -22.29
C LYS A 164 1.03 48.15 -23.23
N PRO A 165 0.86 48.10 -24.56
CA PRO A 165 1.27 49.21 -25.41
C PRO A 165 0.28 50.38 -25.30
#